data_AF-A0A5E4WRZ5-F1
#
_entry.id   AF-A0A5E4WRZ5-F1
#
_cell.length_a   1.000
_cell.length_b   1.000
_cell.length_c   1.000
_cell.angle_alpha   90.00
_cell.angle_beta   90.00
_cell.angle_gamma   90.00
#
_symmetry.space_group_name_H-M   'P 1'
#
loop_
_entity.id
_entity.type
_entity.pdbx_description
1 polymer ?
#
loop_
_entity_poly.entity_id
_entity_poly.type
_entity_poly.pdbx_seq_one_letter_code
_entity_poly.pdbx_strand_id
1 'polypeptide(L)' 'MPVNADDTVKCIDCGHYRMKDAGQMGRLGFGLCAMSPSTSSFPSSVYPRQCAQFRLADEKTLGARRAWLEKRGEAS' A
#
# COMPACT_ATOMS: atom_id res chain seq x y z
N MET A 1 2.74 -24.39 10.23
CA MET A 1 1.65 -24.18 9.26
C MET A 1 2.29 -23.53 8.04
N PRO A 2 2.28 -24.14 6.84
CA PRO A 2 2.91 -23.52 5.68
C PRO A 2 2.11 -22.26 5.31
N VAL A 3 2.79 -21.12 5.27
CA VAL A 3 2.21 -19.84 4.84
C VAL A 3 2.02 -19.87 3.34
N ASN A 4 0.78 -20.05 2.88
CA ASN A 4 0.43 -20.00 1.46
C ASN A 4 0.75 -18.60 0.89
N ALA A 5 1.39 -18.56 -0.27
CA ALA A 5 1.71 -17.33 -0.99
C ALA A 5 0.47 -16.51 -1.44
N ASP A 6 -0.73 -17.07 -1.27
CA ASP A 6 -2.00 -16.53 -1.76
C ASP A 6 -2.62 -15.45 -0.84
N ASP A 7 -2.25 -15.37 0.45
CA ASP A 7 -2.79 -14.38 1.38
C ASP A 7 -1.90 -13.14 1.52
N THR A 8 -1.27 -12.73 0.42
CA THR A 8 -0.45 -11.53 0.41
C THR A 8 -1.28 -10.32 0.01
N VAL A 9 -1.11 -9.23 0.73
CA VAL A 9 -1.80 -7.97 0.48
C VAL A 9 -0.82 -6.92 -0.04
N LYS A 10 -1.32 -5.98 -0.84
CA LYS A 10 -0.57 -4.80 -1.27
C LYS A 10 -0.99 -3.61 -0.43
N CYS A 11 -0.02 -2.85 0.08
CA CYS A 11 -0.32 -1.68 0.92
C CYS A 11 -1.16 -0.64 0.18
N ILE A 12 -1.02 -0.54 -1.13
CA ILE A 12 -1.83 0.37 -1.95
C ILE A 12 -3.33 0.07 -1.92
N ASP A 13 -3.74 -1.15 -1.60
CA ASP A 13 -5.16 -1.49 -1.46
C ASP A 13 -5.68 -1.24 -0.04
N CYS A 14 -4.80 -0.93 0.91
CA CYS A 14 -5.13 -0.81 2.33
C CYS A 14 -5.66 0.60 2.71
N GLY A 15 -6.76 0.68 3.46
CA GLY A 15 -7.32 1.95 3.99
C GLY A 15 -6.44 2.64 5.02
N HIS A 16 -5.53 1.91 5.67
CA HIS A 16 -4.53 2.46 6.59
C HIS A 16 -3.32 3.07 5.88
N TYR A 17 -3.18 2.85 4.57
CA TYR A 17 -2.04 3.31 3.80
C TYR A 17 -2.13 4.80 3.45
N ARG A 18 -1.06 5.53 3.75
CA ARG A 18 -0.95 6.99 3.66
C ARG A 18 0.21 7.33 2.74
N MET A 19 -0.07 7.28 1.44
CA MET A 19 0.91 7.63 0.39
C MET A 19 1.24 9.12 0.37
N LYS A 20 0.24 9.98 0.57
CA LYS A 20 0.41 11.44 0.51
C LYS A 20 1.27 11.96 1.67
N ASP A 21 1.08 11.41 2.86
CA ASP A 21 1.81 11.76 4.08
C ASP A 21 3.29 11.35 4.04
N ALA A 22 3.67 10.45 3.12
CA ALA A 22 5.05 10.04 2.92
C ALA A 22 5.90 11.02 2.08
N GLY A 23 5.32 12.15 1.64
CA GLY A 23 6.05 13.20 0.93
C GLY A 23 6.76 12.69 -0.34
N GLN A 24 8.08 12.85 -0.40
CA GLN A 24 8.88 12.41 -1.55
C GLN A 24 8.84 10.88 -1.73
N MET A 25 8.80 10.11 -0.64
CA MET A 25 8.70 8.66 -0.68
C MET A 25 7.36 8.19 -1.30
N GLY A 26 6.28 8.96 -1.06
CA GLY A 26 4.98 8.83 -1.73
C GLY A 26 5.11 8.79 -3.25
N ARG A 27 5.93 9.69 -3.80
CA ARG A 27 6.19 9.78 -5.24
C ARG A 27 7.10 8.69 -5.78
N LEU A 28 7.79 7.94 -4.91
CA LEU A 28 8.66 6.83 -5.30
C LEU A 28 7.95 5.48 -5.24
N GLY A 29 6.71 5.41 -4.71
CA GLY A 29 6.00 4.14 -4.55
C GLY A 29 6.02 3.60 -3.13
N PHE A 30 6.40 4.41 -2.15
CA PHE A 30 6.37 4.04 -0.73
C PHE A 30 5.41 4.95 0.04
N GLY A 31 4.91 4.50 1.17
CA GLY A 31 3.91 5.24 1.93
C GLY A 31 3.99 4.91 3.41
N LEU A 32 3.23 5.61 4.23
CA LEU A 32 3.16 5.34 5.66
C LEU A 32 1.98 4.42 5.98
N CYS A 33 2.07 3.68 7.07
CA CYS A 33 0.95 2.93 7.62
C CYS A 33 0.44 3.61 8.88
N ALA A 34 -0.83 3.98 8.92
CA ALA A 34 -1.44 4.61 10.10
C ALA A 34 -1.45 3.69 11.35
N MET A 35 -1.30 2.37 11.15
CA MET A 35 -1.21 1.39 12.25
C MET A 35 0.23 1.19 12.74
N SER A 36 1.22 1.73 12.02
CA SER A 36 2.63 1.66 12.42
C SER A 36 2.96 2.86 13.30
N PRO A 37 3.49 2.66 14.52
CA PRO A 37 3.92 3.77 15.38
C PRO A 37 5.15 4.50 14.81
N SER A 38 5.89 3.85 13.91
CA SER A 38 7.06 4.43 13.27
C SER A 38 6.68 5.22 12.03
N THR A 39 7.01 6.51 12.02
CA THR A 39 6.96 7.41 10.85
C THR A 39 8.21 7.34 9.99
N SER A 40 9.24 6.59 10.42
CA SER A 40 10.49 6.36 9.69
C SER A 40 10.48 5.07 8.84
N SER A 41 9.34 4.39 8.73
CA SER A 41 9.20 3.16 7.95
C SER A 41 8.22 3.38 6.81
N PHE A 42 8.71 3.26 5.57
CA PHE A 42 7.93 3.49 4.36
C PHE A 42 7.73 2.17 3.60
N PRO A 43 6.69 1.37 3.90
CA PRO A 43 6.38 0.19 3.11
C PRO A 43 6.11 0.52 1.63
N SER A 44 6.51 -0.41 0.76
CA SER A 44 6.19 -0.35 -0.68
C SER A 44 4.69 -0.47 -0.91
N SER A 45 4.20 0.28 -1.89
CA SER A 45 2.80 0.30 -2.32
C SER A 45 2.38 -1.05 -2.90
N VAL A 46 3.22 -1.65 -3.74
CA VAL A 46 2.85 -2.76 -4.63
C VAL A 46 3.48 -4.09 -4.23
N TYR A 47 4.49 -4.09 -3.37
CA TYR A 47 5.15 -5.31 -2.94
C TYR A 47 4.19 -6.16 -2.07
N PRO A 48 3.92 -7.43 -2.46
CA PRO A 48 3.05 -8.31 -1.71
C PRO A 48 3.65 -8.65 -0.35
N ARG A 49 2.84 -8.53 0.70
CA ARG A 49 3.27 -8.83 2.08
C ARG A 49 2.14 -9.42 2.91
N GLN A 50 2.49 -10.15 3.94
CA GLN A 50 1.51 -10.62 4.93
C GLN A 50 1.24 -9.50 5.95
N CYS A 51 -0.03 -9.21 6.21
CA CYS A 51 -0.43 -8.16 7.16
C CYS A 51 -1.76 -8.48 7.83
N ALA A 52 -1.75 -8.81 9.12
CA ALA A 52 -2.95 -9.10 9.90
C ALA A 52 -3.85 -7.86 10.13
N GLN A 53 -3.34 -6.65 9.92
CA GLN A 53 -4.08 -5.39 10.09
C GLN A 53 -4.59 -4.83 8.75
N PHE A 54 -4.54 -5.63 7.68
CA PHE A 54 -5.03 -5.19 6.38
C PHE A 54 -6.53 -4.90 6.44
N ARG A 55 -6.90 -3.77 5.85
CA ARG A 55 -8.29 -3.39 5.63
C ARG A 55 -8.39 -2.82 4.24
N LEU A 56 -9.25 -3.38 3.40
CA LEU A 56 -9.48 -2.84 2.06
C LEU A 56 -9.96 -1.39 2.13
N ALA A 57 -9.39 -0.52 1.31
CA ALA A 57 -9.83 0.88 1.19
C ALA A 57 -11.16 0.97 0.43
N ASP A 58 -11.88 2.09 0.62
CA ASP A 58 -13.10 2.38 -0.14
C ASP A 58 -12.83 2.46 -1.65
N GLU A 59 -13.83 2.12 -2.47
CA GLU A 59 -13.73 2.04 -3.94
C GLU A 59 -13.20 3.34 -4.57
N LYS A 60 -13.62 4.51 -4.06
CA LYS A 60 -13.11 5.82 -4.50
C LYS A 60 -11.61 5.94 -4.32
N THR A 61 -11.09 5.43 -3.20
CA THR A 61 -9.67 5.47 -2.87
C THR A 61 -8.89 4.46 -3.69
N LEU A 62 -9.42 3.25 -3.87
CA LEU A 62 -8.85 2.23 -4.74
C LEU A 62 -8.75 2.73 -6.18
N GLY A 63 -9.82 3.31 -6.73
CA GLY A 63 -9.84 3.87 -8.08
C GLY A 63 -8.77 4.95 -8.29
N ALA A 64 -8.66 5.89 -7.35
CA ALA A 64 -7.63 6.93 -7.40
C ALA A 64 -6.19 6.37 -7.34
N ARG A 65 -5.96 5.33 -6.52
CA ARG A 65 -4.65 4.69 -6.38
C ARG A 65 -4.29 3.80 -7.58
N ARG A 66 -5.27 3.10 -8.15
CA ARG A 66 -5.09 2.32 -9.38
C ARG A 66 -4.75 3.22 -10.57
N ALA A 67 -5.49 4.31 -10.75
CA ALA A 67 -5.18 5.30 -11.78
C ALA A 67 -3.77 5.91 -11.61
N TRP A 68 -3.30 6.02 -10.37
CA TRP A 68 -1.95 6.48 -10.08
C TRP A 68 -0.88 5.43 -10.44
N LEU A 69 -1.12 4.14 -10.18
CA LEU A 69 -0.24 3.04 -10.61
C LEU A 69 -0.17 2.91 -12.13
N GLU A 70 -1.31 3.04 -12.81
CA GLU A 70 -1.39 2.98 -14.28
C GLU A 70 -0.54 4.09 -14.91
N LYS A 71 -0.61 5.32 -14.37
CA LYS A 71 0.25 6.43 -14.82
C LYS A 71 1.75 6.16 -14.63
N ARG A 72 2.13 5.29 -13.70
CA ARG A 72 3.53 4.92 -13.44
C ARG A 72 4.01 3.72 -14.25
N GLY A 73 3.11 3.01 -14.92
CA GLY A 73 3.44 1.74 -15.60
C GLY A 73 3.63 0.57 -14.64
N GLU A 74 3.23 0.69 -13.37
CA GLU A 74 3.31 -0.37 -12.36
C GLU A 74 1.98 -1.14 -12.23
N ALA A 75 1.14 -1.09 -13.27
CA ALA A 75 -0.16 -1.77 -13.33
C ALA A 75 -0.08 -3.23 -13.84
N SER A 76 1.11 -3.80 -13.97
CA SER A 76 1.31 -5.21 -14.38
C SER A 76 1.07 -6.20 -13.25
#